data_AF-A0A7X6VAW8-F1
#
_entry.id   AF-A0A7X6VAW8-F1
#
_cell.length_a   1.000
_cell.length_b   1.000
_cell.length_c   1.000
_cell.angle_alpha   90.00
_cell.angle_beta   90.00
_cell.angle_gamma   90.00
#
_symmetry.space_group_name_H-M   'P 1'
#
loop_
_entity.id
_entity.type
_entity.pdbx_description
1 polymer ?
#
loop_
_entity_poly.entity_id
_entity_poly.type
_entity_poly.pdbx_seq_one_letter_code
_entity_poly.pdbx_strand_id
1 'polypeptide(L)'
;MKFCSLDVTRAPPLGVQNKSEGVAMGRAFFYSDQIIDENRRIDARLFEGYSAAKIKIGYIPSCGDKNRFFFLKQCHYYEQYGVRNFLFFDLGEEYDMTLTSALLDCDIVHISGGDPIYCLSNIRR
;
A
#
# COMPACT_ATOMS: atom_id res chain seq x y z
N MET A 1 36.39 29.94 51.69
CA MET A 1 35.40 28.95 51.16
C MET A 1 34.62 29.62 50.03
N LYS A 2 34.24 28.81 49.03
CA LYS A 2 33.85 29.16 47.64
C LYS A 2 32.62 30.06 47.47
N PHE A 3 32.66 30.81 46.38
CA PHE A 3 31.59 31.58 45.70
C PHE A 3 30.58 30.69 44.94
N CYS A 4 29.42 31.29 44.65
CA CYS A 4 28.44 31.01 43.58
C CYS A 4 27.62 29.70 43.71
N SER A 5 26.33 29.63 43.33
CA SER A 5 25.59 30.38 42.29
C SER A 5 24.08 30.05 42.33
N LEU A 6 23.28 31.05 41.92
CA LEU A 6 21.97 31.02 41.22
C LEU A 6 21.26 29.67 41.01
N ASP A 7 20.08 29.52 41.61
CA ASP A 7 19.02 28.61 41.13
C ASP A 7 18.05 29.38 40.22
N VAL A 8 18.19 29.18 38.91
CA VAL A 8 17.18 29.56 37.91
C VAL A 8 16.41 28.28 37.57
N THR A 9 15.15 28.25 37.99
CA THR A 9 14.17 27.24 37.58
C THR A 9 13.99 27.30 36.05
N ARG A 10 14.69 26.43 35.32
CA ARG A 10 14.39 26.12 33.92
C ARG A 10 13.58 24.83 33.87
N ALA A 11 12.31 24.96 33.49
CA ALA A 11 11.52 23.82 33.06
C ALA A 11 12.19 23.16 31.84
N PRO A 12 12.21 21.81 31.76
CA PRO A 12 12.75 21.13 30.59
C PRO A 12 11.91 21.47 29.35
N PRO A 13 12.54 21.65 28.17
CA PRO A 13 11.80 21.83 26.93
C PRO A 13 10.96 20.57 26.64
N LEU A 14 9.74 20.80 26.15
CA LEU A 14 8.79 19.78 25.73
C LEU A 14 9.50 18.74 24.86
N GLY A 15 9.51 17.51 25.37
CA GLY A 15 10.20 16.38 24.76
C GLY A 15 9.80 16.21 23.30
N VAL A 16 10.85 16.07 22.48
CA VAL A 16 10.86 15.38 21.20
C VAL A 16 9.88 14.22 21.27
N GLN A 17 8.82 14.27 20.46
CA GLN A 17 8.01 13.08 20.20
C GLN A 17 8.92 12.08 19.50
N ASN A 18 9.41 11.12 20.25
CA ASN A 18 10.00 9.92 19.70
C ASN A 18 8.90 9.26 18.85
N LYS A 19 8.95 9.45 17.53
CA LYS A 19 8.34 8.49 16.62
C LYS A 19 8.96 7.16 16.99
N SER A 20 8.18 6.29 17.61
CA SER A 20 8.51 4.88 17.68
C SER A 20 8.63 4.42 16.23
N GLU A 21 9.86 4.34 15.72
CA GLU A 21 10.17 3.66 14.46
C GLU A 21 10.01 2.16 14.72
N GLY A 22 8.76 1.75 14.93
CA GLY A 22 8.35 0.38 14.70
C GLY A 22 8.27 0.21 13.19
N VAL A 23 8.95 -0.79 12.65
CA VAL A 23 8.70 -1.25 11.28
C VAL A 23 7.20 -1.57 11.20
N ALA A 24 6.45 -0.77 10.46
CA ALA A 24 5.03 -1.03 10.23
C ALA A 24 4.92 -2.37 9.49
N MET A 25 4.45 -3.40 10.19
CA MET A 25 4.21 -4.70 9.57
C MET A 25 3.13 -4.56 8.50
N GLY A 26 3.43 -5.02 7.29
CA GLY A 26 2.46 -5.07 6.20
C GLY A 26 1.26 -5.94 6.57
N ARG A 27 0.07 -5.57 6.07
CA ARG A 27 -1.16 -6.36 6.22
C ARG A 27 -1.45 -7.09 4.92
N ALA A 28 -1.94 -8.32 5.01
CA ALA A 28 -2.40 -9.11 3.87
C ALA A 28 -3.90 -9.34 3.95
N PHE A 29 -4.59 -9.18 2.83
CA PHE A 29 -6.04 -9.38 2.70
C PHE A 29 -6.27 -10.38 1.55
N PHE A 30 -7.06 -11.43 1.82
CA PHE A 30 -7.33 -12.48 0.86
C PHE A 30 -8.79 -12.45 0.44
N TYR A 31 -9.02 -12.43 -0.87
CA TYR A 31 -10.34 -12.43 -1.47
C TYR A 31 -10.47 -13.62 -2.41
N SER A 32 -11.59 -14.32 -2.37
CA SER A 32 -11.97 -15.27 -3.42
C SER A 32 -12.63 -14.55 -4.60
N ASP A 33 -13.53 -13.61 -4.31
CA ASP A 33 -14.08 -12.64 -5.26
C ASP A 33 -14.28 -11.30 -4.52
N GLN A 34 -13.51 -10.27 -4.88
CA GLN A 34 -13.54 -9.02 -4.12
C GLN A 34 -14.80 -8.19 -4.39
N ILE A 35 -15.33 -8.22 -5.61
CA ILE A 35 -16.33 -7.26 -6.09
C ILE A 35 -17.74 -7.78 -5.76
N ILE A 36 -18.01 -7.93 -4.46
CA ILE A 36 -19.31 -8.32 -3.89
C ILE A 36 -19.57 -7.50 -2.63
N ASP A 37 -20.84 -7.25 -2.31
CA ASP A 37 -21.22 -6.36 -1.21
C ASP A 37 -20.78 -6.87 0.16
N GLU A 38 -20.73 -8.19 0.35
CA GLU A 38 -20.31 -8.85 1.59
C GLU A 38 -18.85 -8.54 1.96
N ASN A 39 -18.02 -8.22 0.96
CA ASN A 39 -16.60 -7.95 1.14
C ASN A 39 -16.27 -6.49 1.47
N ARG A 40 -17.27 -5.58 1.43
CA ARG A 40 -17.09 -4.18 1.87
C ARG A 40 -16.56 -4.07 3.30
N ARG A 41 -16.85 -5.05 4.16
CA ARG A 41 -16.30 -5.10 5.54
C ARG A 41 -14.78 -5.32 5.55
N ILE A 42 -14.25 -6.08 4.59
CA ILE A 42 -12.82 -6.32 4.45
C ILE A 42 -12.17 -5.11 3.79
N ASP A 43 -12.83 -4.49 2.80
CA ASP A 43 -12.37 -3.23 2.21
C ASP A 43 -12.27 -2.11 3.25
N ALA A 44 -13.22 -2.03 4.20
CA ALA A 44 -13.14 -1.09 5.31
C ALA A 44 -11.88 -1.30 6.18
N ARG A 45 -11.43 -2.55 6.35
CA ARG A 45 -10.18 -2.89 7.04
C ARG A 45 -8.95 -2.62 6.18
N LEU A 46 -9.03 -2.85 4.88
CA LEU A 46 -7.98 -2.54 3.91
C LEU A 46 -7.64 -1.04 3.95
N PHE A 47 -8.67 -0.19 3.96
CA PHE A 47 -8.52 1.26 3.96
C PHE A 47 -8.42 1.88 5.36
N GLU A 48 -8.52 1.09 6.43
CA GLU A 48 -8.38 1.56 7.81
C GLU A 48 -7.01 2.21 8.02
N GLY A 49 -7.01 3.48 8.41
CA GLY A 49 -5.80 4.28 8.64
C GLY A 49 -5.27 5.02 7.41
N TYR A 50 -5.89 4.85 6.23
CA TYR A 50 -5.50 5.58 5.03
C TYR A 50 -6.45 6.73 4.70
N SER A 51 -5.91 7.76 4.06
CA SER A 51 -6.70 8.78 3.38
C SER A 51 -6.80 8.40 1.91
N ALA A 52 -7.96 7.93 1.47
CA ALA A 52 -8.16 7.35 0.13
C ALA A 52 -7.64 8.22 -1.03
N ALA A 53 -7.77 9.55 -0.92
CA ALA A 53 -7.29 10.50 -1.93
C ALA A 53 -5.75 10.54 -2.09
N LYS A 54 -5.01 9.98 -1.13
CA LYS A 54 -3.54 9.96 -1.11
C LYS A 54 -2.95 8.58 -1.36
N ILE A 55 -3.77 7.53 -1.36
CA ILE A 55 -3.31 6.15 -1.54
C ILE A 55 -2.91 5.94 -2.99
N LYS A 56 -1.75 5.32 -3.20
CA LYS A 56 -1.33 4.74 -4.47
C LYS A 56 -1.48 3.22 -4.44
N ILE A 57 -2.22 2.67 -5.39
CA ILE A 57 -2.42 1.22 -5.54
C ILE A 57 -1.63 0.72 -6.74
N GLY A 58 -0.69 -0.19 -6.49
CA GLY A 58 -0.06 -1.01 -7.53
C GLY A 58 -0.94 -2.21 -7.85
N TYR A 59 -1.20 -2.47 -9.12
CA TYR A 59 -1.98 -3.61 -9.59
C TYR A 59 -1.09 -4.54 -10.39
N ILE A 60 -1.04 -5.79 -9.97
CA ILE A 60 -0.32 -6.87 -10.63
C ILE A 60 -1.35 -7.88 -11.14
N PRO A 61 -1.50 -8.06 -12.46
CA PRO A 61 -2.33 -9.12 -12.98
C PRO A 61 -1.66 -10.48 -12.72
N SER A 62 -2.40 -11.46 -12.19
CA SER A 62 -1.90 -12.84 -11.97
C SER A 62 -1.65 -13.59 -13.27
N CYS A 63 -2.21 -13.13 -14.38
CA CYS A 63 -1.96 -13.60 -15.74
C CYS A 63 -2.18 -12.42 -16.70
N GLY A 64 -1.52 -12.39 -17.86
CA GLY A 64 -1.51 -11.20 -18.73
C GLY A 64 -2.88 -10.55 -18.97
N ASP A 65 -2.94 -9.22 -18.88
CA ASP A 65 -4.15 -8.40 -19.07
C ASP A 65 -3.91 -7.34 -20.16
N LYS A 66 -3.72 -7.82 -21.40
CA LYS A 66 -3.32 -6.98 -22.56
C LYS A 66 -4.24 -5.80 -22.80
N ASN A 67 -5.53 -5.99 -22.59
CA ASN A 67 -6.55 -4.95 -22.81
C ASN A 67 -6.84 -4.13 -21.55
N ARG A 68 -6.11 -4.39 -20.45
CA ARG A 68 -6.31 -3.76 -19.13
C ARG A 68 -7.75 -3.90 -18.62
N PHE A 69 -8.47 -4.92 -19.05
CA PHE A 69 -9.89 -5.05 -18.75
C PHE A 69 -10.11 -5.26 -17.25
N PHE A 70 -9.35 -6.18 -16.64
CA PHE A 70 -9.45 -6.46 -15.21
C PHE A 70 -8.86 -5.34 -14.38
N PHE A 71 -7.75 -4.75 -14.83
CA PHE A 71 -7.17 -3.55 -14.23
C PHE A 71 -8.20 -2.41 -14.14
N LEU A 72 -8.83 -2.04 -15.27
CA LEU A 72 -9.80 -0.94 -15.31
C LEU A 72 -11.04 -1.25 -14.48
N LYS A 73 -11.53 -2.50 -14.50
CA LYS A 73 -12.61 -2.95 -13.61
C LYS A 73 -12.24 -2.74 -12.13
N GLN A 74 -11.01 -3.09 -11.75
CA GLN A 74 -10.53 -2.94 -10.39
C GLN A 74 -10.33 -1.45 -10.01
N CYS A 75 -9.85 -0.61 -10.93
CA CYS A 75 -9.77 0.83 -10.73
C CYS A 75 -11.16 1.41 -10.42
N HIS A 76 -12.17 1.11 -11.25
CA HIS A 76 -13.55 1.56 -11.00
C HIS A 76 -14.07 1.07 -9.63
N TYR A 77 -13.72 -0.16 -9.25
CA TYR A 77 -14.06 -0.68 -7.92
C TYR A 77 -13.36 0.05 -6.77
N TYR A 78 -12.14 0.54 -6.94
CA TYR A 78 -11.46 1.30 -5.90
C TYR A 78 -11.82 2.80 -5.90
N GLU A 79 -12.29 3.33 -7.02
CA GLU A 79 -12.75 4.71 -7.14
C GLU A 79 -13.97 5.02 -6.27
N GLN A 80 -14.87 4.06 -6.02
CA GLN A 80 -15.96 4.23 -5.05
C GLN A 80 -15.47 4.45 -3.61
N TYR A 81 -14.23 4.07 -3.30
CA TYR A 81 -13.58 4.36 -2.02
C TYR A 81 -12.79 5.69 -2.04
N GLY A 82 -12.76 6.38 -3.18
CA GLY A 82 -12.06 7.66 -3.36
C GLY A 82 -10.60 7.55 -3.82
N VAL A 83 -10.13 6.34 -4.15
CA VAL A 83 -8.78 6.13 -4.69
C VAL A 83 -8.71 6.58 -6.14
N ARG A 84 -7.63 7.27 -6.52
CA ARG A 84 -7.44 7.79 -7.90
C ARG A 84 -6.04 7.52 -8.47
N ASN A 85 -5.09 7.08 -7.66
CA ASN A 85 -3.71 6.88 -8.07
C ASN A 85 -3.42 5.39 -8.22
N PHE A 86 -3.32 4.93 -9.47
CA PHE A 86 -3.14 3.53 -9.82
C PHE A 86 -1.88 3.35 -10.65
N LEU A 87 -1.13 2.28 -10.38
CA LEU A 87 0.00 1.84 -11.18
C LEU A 87 -0.31 0.42 -11.69
N PHE A 88 -0.33 0.22 -13.00
CA PHE A 88 -0.36 -1.11 -13.58
C PHE A 88 1.07 -1.66 -13.71
N PHE A 89 1.30 -2.89 -13.26
CA PHE A 89 2.60 -3.54 -13.30
C PHE A 89 2.44 -5.01 -13.69
N ASP A 90 2.76 -5.36 -14.94
CA ASP A 90 2.73 -6.75 -15.40
C ASP A 90 4.05 -7.45 -15.07
N LEU A 91 3.97 -8.68 -14.54
CA LEU A 91 5.15 -9.50 -14.26
C LEU A 91 5.58 -10.37 -15.46
N GLY A 92 4.75 -10.43 -16.49
CA GLY A 92 4.87 -11.30 -17.64
C GLY A 92 5.34 -10.57 -18.90
N GLU A 93 4.45 -10.48 -19.89
CA GLU A 93 4.81 -10.03 -21.24
C GLU A 93 5.20 -8.55 -21.30
N GLU A 94 4.64 -7.73 -20.43
CA GLU A 94 4.83 -6.27 -20.41
C GLU A 94 5.69 -5.81 -19.22
N TYR A 95 6.53 -6.70 -18.69
CA TYR A 95 7.40 -6.39 -17.56
C TYR A 95 8.38 -5.25 -17.90
N ASP A 96 8.37 -4.22 -17.05
CA ASP A 96 9.27 -3.08 -17.12
C ASP A 96 9.91 -2.83 -15.75
N MET A 97 11.21 -3.15 -15.66
CA MET A 97 12.00 -2.98 -14.44
C MET A 97 12.07 -1.51 -13.97
N THR A 98 11.88 -0.54 -14.87
CA THR A 98 11.92 0.88 -14.49
C THR A 98 10.76 1.28 -13.59
N LEU A 99 9.67 0.51 -13.58
CA LEU A 99 8.51 0.73 -12.74
C LEU A 99 8.61 0.04 -11.36
N THR A 100 9.63 -0.79 -11.13
CA THR A 100 9.76 -1.57 -9.88
C THR A 100 9.82 -0.68 -8.64
N SER A 101 10.62 0.39 -8.66
CA SER A 101 10.65 1.36 -7.55
C SER A 101 9.29 2.02 -7.35
N ALA A 102 8.60 2.37 -8.43
CA ALA A 102 7.27 2.98 -8.35
C ALA A 102 6.21 2.02 -7.79
N LEU A 103 6.35 0.71 -8.02
CA LEU A 103 5.51 -0.35 -7.45
C LEU A 103 5.77 -0.51 -5.96
N LEU A 104 7.04 -0.59 -5.54
CA LEU A 104 7.42 -0.73 -4.13
C LEU A 104 7.05 0.50 -3.28
N ASP A 105 6.95 1.67 -3.91
CA ASP A 105 6.46 2.91 -3.29
C ASP A 105 4.93 2.98 -3.18
N CYS A 106 4.18 1.99 -3.69
CA CYS A 106 2.73 1.97 -3.53
C CYS A 106 2.31 1.61 -2.10
N ASP A 107 1.26 2.24 -1.60
CA ASP A 107 0.70 1.97 -0.28
C ASP A 107 0.03 0.59 -0.20
N ILE A 108 -0.54 0.14 -1.31
CA ILE A 108 -1.21 -1.15 -1.46
C ILE A 108 -0.75 -1.78 -2.77
N VAL A 109 -0.43 -3.08 -2.73
CA VAL A 109 -0.24 -3.91 -3.93
C VAL A 109 -1.40 -4.90 -4.01
N HIS A 110 -2.19 -4.78 -5.06
CA HIS A 110 -3.27 -5.70 -5.41
C HIS A 110 -2.73 -6.72 -6.42
N ILE A 111 -2.87 -8.01 -6.10
CA ILE A 111 -2.61 -9.10 -7.05
C ILE A 111 -3.96 -9.69 -7.46
N SER A 112 -4.26 -9.67 -8.76
CA SER A 112 -5.57 -10.13 -9.25
C SER A 112 -5.74 -11.64 -9.10
N GLY A 113 -6.99 -12.12 -9.19
CA GLY A 113 -7.25 -13.53 -9.50
C GLY A 113 -6.79 -13.88 -10.93
N GLY A 114 -6.63 -15.17 -11.21
CA GLY A 114 -6.13 -15.66 -12.51
C GLY A 114 -5.45 -17.01 -12.37
N ASP A 115 -4.30 -17.18 -13.03
CA ASP A 115 -3.45 -18.36 -12.93
C ASP A 115 -2.37 -18.17 -11.83
N PRO A 116 -2.50 -18.83 -10.66
CA PRO A 116 -1.54 -18.68 -9.57
C PRO A 116 -0.16 -19.28 -9.88
N ILE A 117 -0.09 -20.27 -10.78
CA ILE A 117 1.18 -20.90 -11.17
C ILE A 117 1.96 -19.93 -12.06
N TYR A 118 1.31 -19.32 -13.05
CA TYR A 118 1.92 -18.29 -13.88
C TYR A 118 2.43 -17.11 -13.04
N CYS A 119 1.60 -16.61 -12.12
CA CYS A 119 1.97 -15.51 -11.22
C CYS A 119 3.21 -15.86 -10.39
N LEU A 120 3.19 -17.00 -9.69
CA LEU A 120 4.30 -17.44 -8.85
C LEU A 120 5.59 -17.65 -9.66
N SER A 121 5.47 -18.24 -10.86
CA SER A 121 6.60 -18.43 -11.76
C SER A 121 7.24 -17.10 -12.14
N ASN A 122 6.47 -16.04 -12.42
CA ASN A 122 7.04 -14.74 -12.78
C ASN A 122 7.55 -13.95 -11.57
N ILE A 123 6.98 -14.10 -10.38
CA ILE A 123 7.53 -13.49 -9.14
C ILE A 123 8.91 -14.05 -8.79
N ARG A 124 9.15 -15.34 -9.06
CA ARG A 124 10.39 -16.04 -8.70
C ARG A 124 11.54 -15.87 -9.69
N ARG A 125 11.30 -15.25 -10.84
CA ARG A 125 12.32 -15.01 -11.87
C ARG A 125 13.26 -13.90 -11.45
#